data_AF-A0A5C7T5L8-F1
#
_entry.id   AF-A0A5C7T5L8-F1
#
_cell.length_a   1.000
_cell.length_b   1.000
_cell.length_c   1.000
_cell.angle_alpha   90.00
_cell.angle_beta   90.00
_cell.angle_gamma   90.00
#
_symmetry.space_group_name_H-M   'P 1'
#
loop_
_entity.id
_entity.type
_entity.pdbx_description
1 polymer ?
#
loop_
_entity_poly.entity_id
_entity_poly.type
_entity_poly.pdbx_seq_one_letter_code
_entity_poly.pdbx_strand_id
1 'polypeptide(L)'
;MNTIKTIRERLGVTQAVLAQAVGRTQGNVAFYERGQSVPSDVAKRLIVFASERGVVLSYEDIYGPALANSAQAATETVVQGV
;
A
#
# COMPACT_ATOMS: atom_id res chain seq x y z
N MET A 1 10.65 1.31 -1.82
CA MET A 1 9.26 0.78 -1.91
C MET A 1 8.31 1.95 -1.70
N ASN A 2 7.28 2.15 -2.53
CA ASN A 2 6.24 3.17 -2.26
C ASN A 2 4.96 2.45 -1.84
N THR A 3 4.42 2.83 -0.68
CA THR A 3 3.25 2.23 -0.05
C THR A 3 2.05 2.13 -1.00
N ILE A 4 1.74 3.19 -1.73
CA ILE A 4 0.58 3.24 -2.64
C ILE A 4 0.80 2.33 -3.86
N LYS A 5 2.02 2.30 -4.39
CA LYS A 5 2.37 1.40 -5.50
C LYS A 5 2.22 -0.06 -5.07
N THR A 6 2.73 -0.41 -3.89
CA THR A 6 2.63 -1.78 -3.34
C THR A 6 1.18 -2.18 -3.10
N ILE A 7 0.36 -1.29 -2.52
CA ILE A 7 -1.08 -1.54 -2.35
C ILE A 7 -1.75 -1.76 -3.71
N ARG A 8 -1.50 -0.90 -4.69
CA ARG A 8 -2.09 -1.01 -6.03
C ARG A 8 -1.74 -2.34 -6.70
N GLU A 9 -0.48 -2.75 -6.62
CA GLU A 9 0.00 -4.01 -7.17
C GLU A 9 -0.63 -5.22 -6.46
N ARG A 10 -0.77 -5.16 -5.12
CA ARG A 10 -1.49 -6.18 -4.35
C ARG A 10 -2.97 -6.27 -4.73
N LEU A 11 -3.59 -5.16 -5.10
CA LEU A 11 -4.96 -5.11 -5.61
C LEU A 11 -5.08 -5.57 -7.07
N GLY A 12 -3.97 -5.75 -7.79
CA GLY A 12 -3.97 -6.20 -9.19
C GLY A 12 -4.56 -5.19 -10.17
N VAL A 13 -4.53 -3.89 -9.84
CA VAL A 13 -5.17 -2.84 -10.67
C VAL A 13 -4.15 -1.88 -11.30
N THR A 14 -4.56 -1.21 -12.38
CA THR A 14 -3.77 -0.13 -13.00
C THR A 14 -3.92 1.18 -12.23
N GLN A 15 -3.03 2.15 -12.47
CA GLN A 15 -3.14 3.48 -11.87
C GLN A 15 -4.48 4.17 -12.22
N ALA A 16 -4.97 3.96 -13.44
CA ALA A 16 -6.24 4.55 -13.90
C ALA A 16 -7.44 3.95 -13.17
N VAL A 17 -7.45 2.63 -12.95
CA VAL A 17 -8.52 1.95 -12.19
C VAL A 17 -8.50 2.42 -10.73
N LEU A 18 -7.32 2.50 -10.11
CA LEU A 18 -7.21 3.01 -8.74
C LEU A 18 -7.68 4.48 -8.65
N ALA A 19 -7.32 5.30 -9.63
CA ALA A 19 -7.72 6.70 -9.68
C ALA A 19 -9.25 6.87 -9.72
N GLN A 20 -9.92 6.10 -10.57
CA GLN A 20 -11.39 6.09 -10.64
C GLN A 20 -12.01 5.68 -9.29
N ALA A 21 -11.48 4.63 -8.66
CA ALA A 21 -11.97 4.16 -7.37
C ALA A 21 -11.89 5.21 -6.25
N VAL A 22 -10.81 6.00 -6.23
CA VAL A 22 -10.59 7.04 -5.21
C VAL A 22 -11.09 8.42 -5.64
N GLY A 23 -11.76 8.54 -6.78
CA GLY A 23 -12.33 9.80 -7.28
C GLY A 23 -11.27 10.83 -7.68
N ARG A 24 -10.15 10.38 -8.26
CA ARG A 24 -9.02 11.22 -8.67
C ARG A 24 -8.58 10.90 -10.10
N THR A 25 -7.60 11.66 -10.60
CA THR A 25 -6.99 11.40 -11.91
C THR A 25 -5.86 10.39 -11.81
N GLN A 26 -5.51 9.72 -12.93
CA GLN A 26 -4.33 8.85 -12.98
C GLN A 26 -3.05 9.61 -12.56
N GLY A 27 -2.93 10.89 -12.94
CA GLY A 27 -1.81 11.75 -12.55
C GLY A 27 -1.69 11.91 -11.03
N ASN A 28 -2.81 12.03 -10.30
CA ASN A 28 -2.78 12.08 -8.84
C ASN A 28 -2.19 10.78 -8.26
N VAL A 29 -2.62 9.62 -8.77
CA VAL A 29 -2.06 8.32 -8.34
C VAL A 29 -0.56 8.26 -8.61
N ALA A 30 -0.10 8.73 -9.77
CA ALA A 30 1.34 8.80 -10.07
C ALA A 30 2.12 9.75 -9.14
N PHE A 31 1.50 10.81 -8.61
CA PHE A 31 2.13 11.64 -7.57
C PHE A 31 2.20 10.91 -6.22
N TYR A 32 1.13 10.22 -5.83
CA TYR A 32 1.12 9.42 -4.59
C TYR A 32 2.18 8.32 -4.63
N GLU A 33 2.32 7.64 -5.78
CA GLU A 33 3.34 6.60 -5.99
C GLU A 33 4.78 7.14 -6.02
N ARG A 34 4.95 8.46 -6.14
CA ARG A 34 6.24 9.16 -6.03
C ARG A 34 6.49 9.74 -4.64
N GLY A 35 5.58 9.52 -3.69
CA GLY A 35 5.75 9.91 -2.29
C GLY A 35 5.01 11.18 -1.88
N GLN A 36 4.16 11.74 -2.75
CA GLN A 36 3.25 12.81 -2.31
C GLN A 36 2.26 12.24 -1.28
N SER A 37 2.02 13.01 -0.21
CA SER A 37 1.05 12.63 0.82
C SER A 37 -0.34 12.39 0.22
N VAL A 38 -0.97 11.29 0.66
CA VAL A 38 -2.32 10.93 0.25
C VAL A 38 -3.33 11.65 1.16
N PRO A 39 -4.26 12.45 0.61
CA PRO A 39 -5.32 13.08 1.39
C PRO A 39 -6.18 12.05 2.14
N SER A 40 -6.69 12.40 3.31
CA SER A 40 -7.46 11.47 4.16
C SER A 40 -8.74 10.94 3.49
N ASP A 41 -9.38 11.73 2.62
CA ASP A 41 -10.56 11.30 1.86
C ASP A 41 -10.20 10.22 0.81
N VAL A 42 -9.02 10.35 0.19
CA VAL A 42 -8.48 9.36 -0.75
C VAL A 42 -8.14 8.07 -0.01
N ALA A 43 -7.54 8.16 1.18
CA ALA A 43 -7.23 7.00 2.02
C ALA A 43 -8.51 6.24 2.44
N LYS A 44 -9.57 6.94 2.86
CA LYS A 44 -10.87 6.33 3.17
C LYS A 44 -11.42 5.53 1.99
N ARG A 45 -11.41 6.14 0.79
CA ARG A 45 -11.90 5.49 -0.44
C ARG A 45 -11.04 4.28 -0.81
N LEU A 46 -9.73 4.38 -0.65
CA LEU A 46 -8.80 3.27 -0.90
C LEU A 46 -9.07 2.09 0.03
N ILE A 47 -9.31 2.34 1.33
CA ILE A 47 -9.64 1.29 2.31
C ILE A 47 -10.93 0.56 1.91
N VAL A 48 -11.98 1.31 1.56
CA VAL A 48 -13.26 0.72 1.11
C VAL A 48 -13.04 -0.11 -0.16
N PHE A 49 -12.40 0.47 -1.18
CA PHE A 49 -12.14 -0.19 -2.45
C PHE A 49 -11.31 -1.48 -2.31
N ALA A 50 -10.36 -1.49 -1.38
CA ALA A 50 -9.55 -2.66 -1.08
C ALA A 50 -10.37 -3.76 -0.39
N SER A 51 -11.25 -3.39 0.54
CA SER A 51 -12.13 -4.34 1.25
C SER A 51 -13.08 -5.07 0.30
N GLU A 52 -13.61 -4.37 -0.71
CA GLU A 52 -14.44 -4.97 -1.78
C GLU A 52 -13.69 -6.02 -2.61
N ARG A 53 -12.36 -6.02 -2.55
CA ARG A 53 -11.45 -6.95 -3.25
C ARG A 53 -10.81 -7.97 -2.31
N GLY A 54 -11.29 -8.07 -1.07
CA GLY A 54 -10.76 -9.01 -0.08
C GLY A 54 -9.41 -8.59 0.51
N VAL A 55 -8.96 -7.35 0.32
CA VAL A 55 -7.74 -6.81 0.92
C VAL A 55 -8.12 -5.89 2.08
N VAL A 56 -7.79 -6.30 3.30
CA VAL A 56 -7.96 -5.46 4.49
C VAL A 56 -6.81 -4.46 4.55
N LEU A 57 -7.17 -3.17 4.58
CA LEU A 57 -6.25 -2.05 4.77
C LEU A 57 -6.75 -1.17 5.92
N SER A 58 -5.80 -0.56 6.61
CA SER A 58 -5.98 0.46 7.63
C SER A 58 -5.25 1.75 7.23
N TYR A 59 -5.40 2.81 8.02
CA TYR A 59 -4.60 4.01 7.84
C TYR A 59 -3.11 3.77 8.09
N GLU A 60 -2.76 2.82 8.96
CA GLU A 60 -1.37 2.44 9.22
C GLU A 60 -0.73 1.85 7.96
N ASP A 61 -1.47 1.05 7.18
CA ASP A 61 -0.99 0.53 5.91
C ASP A 61 -0.72 1.62 4.87
N ILE A 62 -1.30 2.82 5.02
CA ILE A 62 -1.19 3.95 4.07
C ILE A 62 -0.17 4.99 4.54
N TYR A 63 -0.17 5.31 5.82
CA TYR A 63 0.61 6.40 6.42
C TYR A 63 1.72 5.93 7.37
N GLY A 64 1.65 4.68 7.80
CA GLY A 64 2.64 4.08 8.69
C GLY A 64 4.01 3.99 8.04
N PRO A 65 5.05 3.69 8.84
CA PRO A 65 6.38 3.43 8.30
C PRO A 65 6.24 2.33 7.25
N ALA A 66 6.88 2.51 6.09
CA ALA A 66 6.84 1.51 5.03
C ALA A 66 7.30 0.18 5.65
N LEU A 67 6.35 -0.75 5.85
CA LEU A 67 6.63 -2.04 6.46
C LEU A 67 7.69 -2.69 5.59
N ALA A 68 8.93 -2.71 6.08
CA ALA A 68 9.97 -3.53 5.52
C ALA A 68 9.43 -4.95 5.56
N ASN A 69 9.21 -5.53 4.37
CA ASN A 69 8.68 -6.88 4.15
C ASN A 69 8.76 -7.77 5.40
N SER A 70 7.62 -8.06 6.03
CA SER A 70 7.51 -9.04 7.12
C SER A 70 7.73 -10.50 6.64
N ALA A 71 8.48 -10.68 5.54
CA ALA A 71 8.90 -11.96 4.97
C ALA A 71 10.40 -12.22 5.15
N GLN A 72 11.13 -11.39 5.90
CA GLN A 72 12.55 -11.60 6.22
C GLN A 72 12.81 -11.53 7.72
N ALA A 73 12.20 -12.41 8.51
CA ALA A 73 12.55 -12.59 9.93
C ALA A 73 12.28 -14.03 10.41
N ALA A 74 12.48 -15.01 9.54
CA ALA A 74 12.30 -16.43 9.87
C ALA A 74 13.43 -17.30 9.33
N THR A 75 14.69 -16.85 9.38
CA THR A 75 15.85 -17.74 9.21
C THR A 75 17.12 -17.14 9.81
N GLU A 76 17.20 -17.02 11.14
CA GLU A 76 18.50 -17.12 11.83
C GLU A 76 18.26 -17.47 13.29
N THR A 77 18.17 -18.76 13.56
CA THR A 77 18.32 -19.32 14.90
C THR A 77 19.27 -20.51 14.76
N VAL A 78 20.27 -20.55 15.66
CA VAL A 78 21.27 -21.62 15.90
C VAL A 78 22.44 -21.54 14.89
N VAL A 79 23.71 -21.32 15.25
CA VAL A 79 24.53 -21.87 16.35
C VAL A 79 25.67 -20.90 16.68
N GLN A 80 25.86 -20.52 17.94
CA GLN A 80 27.17 -20.11 18.43
C GLN A 80 27.45 -20.86 19.74
N GLY A 81 28.29 -21.88 19.62
CA GLY A 81 28.77 -22.71 20.70
C GLY A 81 30.03 -23.43 20.23
N VAL A 82 31.18 -22.82 20.48
CA VAL A 82 32.50 -23.46 20.64
C VAL A 82 33.23 -22.68 21.72
#